data_AF-A0A2G5V5B6-F1
#
_entry.id   AF-A0A2G5V5B6-F1
#
_cell.length_a   1.000
_cell.length_b   1.000
_cell.length_c   1.000
_cell.angle_alpha   90.00
_cell.angle_beta   90.00
_cell.angle_gamma   90.00
#
_symmetry.space_group_name_H-M   'P 1'
#
loop_
_entity.id
_entity.type
_entity.pdbx_description
1 polymer ?
#
loop_
_entity_poly.entity_id
_entity_poly.type
_entity_poly.pdbx_seq_one_letter_code
_entity_poly.pdbx_strand_id
1 'polypeptide(L)'
;MFAFFLKMGLTCIPTQNVDVTTTTTTTANPFPCSVCSKIYNTGCQGYGIPSITNWCTPEADVPVTYTLEEAGYSVGLTFELTEQSCVTTLSCPSGTINWYIIFVGTTEESPGNNLGVLPTTAFCAESGPEAGVWYADIDGHPWPTSQMTCKNT
;
A
#
# COMPACT_ATOMS: atom_id res chain seq x y z
N MET A 1 48.54 9.67 -68.26
CA MET A 1 47.51 8.85 -67.59
C MET A 1 47.88 8.78 -66.11
N PHE A 2 47.23 9.59 -65.27
CA PHE A 2 47.39 9.56 -63.82
C PHE A 2 46.02 9.85 -63.20
N ALA A 3 45.58 8.95 -62.32
CA ALA A 3 44.22 8.82 -61.83
C ALA A 3 43.91 9.77 -60.66
N PHE A 4 42.69 10.33 -60.67
CA PHE A 4 42.09 11.03 -59.54
C PHE A 4 41.64 10.03 -58.48
N PHE A 5 42.11 10.18 -57.24
CA PHE A 5 41.58 9.47 -56.07
C PHE A 5 40.85 10.47 -55.16
N LEU A 6 39.51 10.47 -55.25
CA LEU A 6 38.62 11.22 -54.38
C LEU A 6 38.40 10.42 -53.08
N LYS A 7 38.96 10.90 -51.96
CA LYS A 7 38.89 10.25 -50.65
C LYS A 7 37.57 10.65 -49.97
N MET A 8 36.53 9.80 -50.08
CA MET A 8 35.26 9.98 -49.37
C MET A 8 35.48 9.65 -47.88
N GLY A 9 35.68 10.68 -47.07
CA GLY A 9 35.71 10.55 -45.61
C GLY A 9 34.28 10.40 -45.08
N LEU A 10 33.88 9.17 -44.75
CA LEU A 10 32.63 8.88 -44.06
C LEU A 10 32.78 9.29 -42.58
N THR A 11 32.31 10.49 -42.22
CA THR A 11 32.25 10.91 -40.81
C THR A 11 31.01 10.30 -40.15
N CYS A 12 31.21 9.34 -39.25
CA CYS A 12 30.14 8.79 -38.42
C CYS A 12 29.76 9.81 -37.34
N ILE A 13 28.49 10.18 -37.26
CA ILE A 13 27.94 11.07 -36.22
C ILE A 13 27.57 10.16 -35.02
N PRO A 14 28.10 10.40 -33.79
CA PRO A 14 27.68 9.63 -32.63
C PRO A 14 26.26 10.03 -32.22
N THR A 15 25.32 9.09 -32.32
CA THR A 15 23.96 9.22 -31.77
C THR A 15 24.05 9.15 -30.25
N GLN A 16 23.87 10.28 -29.56
CA GLN A 16 23.74 10.29 -28.10
C GLN A 16 22.39 9.66 -27.74
N ASN A 17 22.41 8.46 -27.17
CA ASN A 17 21.22 7.84 -26.59
C ASN A 17 20.91 8.59 -25.29
N VAL A 18 19.94 9.51 -25.33
CA VAL A 18 19.48 10.21 -24.13
C VAL A 18 18.56 9.23 -23.39
N ASP A 19 19.07 8.62 -22.33
CA ASP A 19 18.25 7.91 -21.35
C ASP A 19 17.36 8.95 -20.66
N VAL A 20 16.09 9.02 -21.09
CA VAL A 20 15.08 9.83 -20.42
C VAL A 20 14.70 9.10 -19.15
N THR A 21 15.38 9.41 -18.04
CA THR A 21 14.93 8.99 -16.71
C THR A 21 13.69 9.78 -16.36
N THR A 22 12.52 9.22 -16.67
CA THR A 22 11.23 9.74 -16.22
C THR A 22 11.16 9.61 -14.70
N THR A 23 11.45 10.71 -14.01
CA THR A 23 11.27 10.78 -12.55
C THR A 23 9.80 11.07 -12.29
N THR A 24 9.01 10.04 -12.02
CA THR A 24 7.61 10.20 -11.61
C THR A 24 7.58 10.69 -10.17
N THR A 25 7.44 12.00 -9.96
CA THR A 25 7.07 12.56 -8.65
C THR A 25 5.59 12.32 -8.43
N THR A 26 5.26 11.23 -7.74
CA THR A 26 3.92 11.02 -7.19
C THR A 26 3.77 11.95 -5.98
N THR A 27 3.05 13.06 -6.13
CA THR A 27 2.59 13.84 -4.98
C THR A 27 1.58 12.97 -4.24
N ALA A 28 2.01 12.30 -3.17
CA ALA A 28 1.10 11.53 -2.33
C ALA A 28 -0.03 12.45 -1.86
N ASN A 29 -1.29 12.05 -2.09
CA ASN A 29 -2.44 12.79 -1.62
C ASN A 29 -2.29 12.98 -0.09
N PRO A 30 -2.50 14.19 0.46
CA PRO A 30 -2.39 14.39 1.90
C PRO A 30 -3.34 13.42 2.61
N PHE A 31 -2.86 12.84 3.70
CA PHE A 31 -3.65 11.94 4.53
C PHE A 31 -4.90 12.68 5.03
N PRO A 32 -6.12 12.19 4.74
CA PRO A 32 -7.35 12.98 4.87
C PRO A 32 -7.92 13.01 6.28
N CYS A 33 -7.36 12.22 7.19
CA CYS A 33 -7.90 11.96 8.52
C CYS A 33 -7.12 12.76 9.58
N SER A 34 -7.79 13.19 10.64
CA SER A 34 -7.25 14.16 11.61
C SER A 34 -6.94 13.54 12.98
N VAL A 35 -7.73 12.56 13.40
CA VAL A 35 -7.57 11.84 14.67
C VAL A 35 -6.89 10.50 14.45
N CYS A 36 -7.28 9.79 13.40
CA CYS A 36 -6.69 8.49 13.06
C CYS A 36 -5.27 8.67 12.52
N SER A 37 -4.36 7.75 12.81
CA SER A 37 -3.05 7.68 12.12
C SER A 37 -3.10 6.66 10.98
N LYS A 38 -2.15 6.73 10.05
CA LYS A 38 -1.90 5.62 9.12
C LYS A 38 -1.60 4.33 9.89
N ILE A 39 -2.03 3.19 9.34
CA ILE A 39 -1.87 1.86 9.98
C ILE A 39 -1.07 0.85 9.18
N TYR A 40 -0.61 1.20 7.99
CA TYR A 40 0.28 0.32 7.25
C TYR A 40 1.63 0.18 7.97
N ASN A 41 2.18 -1.02 7.99
CA ASN A 41 3.48 -1.30 8.58
C ASN A 41 4.63 -0.62 7.83
N THR A 42 5.17 0.46 8.41
CA THR A 42 6.33 1.19 7.88
C THR A 42 7.66 0.49 8.11
N GLY A 43 7.68 -0.61 8.88
CA GLY A 43 8.87 -1.42 9.14
C GLY A 43 9.19 -2.45 8.04
N CYS A 44 8.37 -2.54 6.99
CA CYS A 44 8.60 -3.49 5.91
C CYS A 44 9.79 -3.11 5.04
N GLN A 45 10.73 -4.04 4.90
CA GLN A 45 12.01 -3.84 4.22
C GLN A 45 12.05 -4.42 2.80
N GLY A 46 10.98 -5.12 2.39
CA GLY A 46 10.87 -5.71 1.06
C GLY A 46 11.33 -7.16 0.98
N TYR A 47 11.33 -7.66 -0.26
CA TYR A 47 11.56 -9.07 -0.57
C TYR A 47 12.84 -9.62 0.06
N GLY A 48 12.73 -10.77 0.72
CA GLY A 48 13.87 -11.48 1.27
C GLY A 48 14.42 -10.93 2.59
N ILE A 49 13.79 -9.91 3.18
CA ILE A 49 14.22 -9.30 4.43
C ILE A 49 13.08 -9.38 5.48
N PRO A 50 13.31 -10.01 6.65
CA PRO A 50 14.56 -10.62 7.12
C PRO A 50 14.95 -11.95 6.47
N SER A 51 14.04 -12.64 5.78
CA SER A 51 14.38 -13.86 5.03
C SER A 51 13.47 -14.08 3.81
N ILE A 52 13.81 -15.03 2.94
CA ILE A 52 13.02 -15.35 1.74
C ILE A 52 11.64 -15.92 2.06
N THR A 53 11.46 -16.48 3.26
CA THR A 53 10.20 -17.07 3.74
C THR A 53 9.46 -16.18 4.73
N ASN A 54 10.05 -15.05 5.13
CA ASN A 54 9.45 -14.11 6.07
C ASN A 54 9.87 -12.71 5.67
N TRP A 55 9.05 -12.08 4.82
CA TRP A 55 9.23 -10.72 4.35
C TRP A 55 7.87 -10.06 4.16
N CYS A 56 7.89 -8.72 4.08
CA CYS A 56 6.70 -7.93 3.78
C CYS A 56 6.99 -6.80 2.80
N THR A 57 5.94 -6.40 2.08
CA THR A 57 6.02 -5.36 1.06
C THR A 57 6.14 -3.98 1.72
N PRO A 58 7.04 -3.09 1.26
CA PRO A 58 7.12 -1.72 1.78
C PRO A 58 5.84 -0.91 1.46
N GLU A 59 5.50 0.08 2.28
CA GLU A 59 4.33 0.96 2.05
C GLU A 59 4.37 1.61 0.65
N ALA A 60 5.56 1.98 0.17
CA ALA A 60 5.71 2.61 -1.15
C ALA A 60 5.30 1.71 -2.32
N ASP A 61 5.33 0.39 -2.13
CA ASP A 61 5.00 -0.61 -3.14
C ASP A 61 3.57 -1.16 -2.95
N VAL A 62 2.85 -0.70 -1.93
CA VAL A 62 1.43 -1.01 -1.70
C VAL A 62 0.61 0.26 -1.89
N PRO A 63 -0.34 0.30 -2.83
CA PRO A 63 -1.15 1.50 -3.10
C PRO A 63 -2.23 1.71 -2.04
N VAL A 64 -1.84 1.90 -0.78
CA VAL A 64 -2.76 2.15 0.33
C VAL A 64 -3.34 3.56 0.19
N THR A 65 -4.66 3.62 0.01
CA THR A 65 -5.40 4.89 -0.03
C THR A 65 -6.29 4.97 1.21
N TYR A 66 -6.30 6.16 1.82
CA TYR A 66 -7.19 6.49 2.92
C TYR A 66 -8.24 7.48 2.41
N THR A 67 -9.48 7.31 2.83
CA THR A 67 -10.58 8.25 2.59
C THR A 67 -11.22 8.63 3.92
N LEU A 68 -11.88 9.79 3.94
CA LEU A 68 -12.71 10.21 5.06
C LEU A 68 -14.16 10.01 4.64
N GLU A 69 -14.86 9.13 5.34
CA GLU A 69 -16.24 8.75 5.03
C GLU A 69 -17.18 9.23 6.13
N GLU A 70 -18.40 9.61 5.74
CA GLU A 70 -19.45 10.04 6.67
C GLU A 70 -20.18 8.84 7.32
N ALA A 71 -20.93 9.14 8.38
CA ALA A 71 -21.86 8.16 8.96
C ALA A 71 -22.83 7.62 7.90
N GLY A 72 -23.13 6.31 7.94
CA GLY A 72 -23.93 5.60 6.96
C GLY A 72 -23.14 5.00 5.80
N TYR A 73 -21.83 5.21 5.72
CA TYR A 73 -20.98 4.49 4.78
C TYR A 73 -20.91 3.01 5.14
N SER A 74 -21.09 2.13 4.15
CA SER A 74 -21.01 0.67 4.34
C SER A 74 -19.57 0.18 4.25
N VAL A 75 -19.11 -0.46 5.31
CA VAL A 75 -17.83 -1.18 5.37
C VAL A 75 -18.09 -2.67 5.19
N GLY A 76 -17.38 -3.27 4.23
CA GLY A 76 -17.58 -4.67 3.90
C GLY A 76 -19.00 -4.93 3.39
N LEU A 77 -19.62 -6.01 3.87
CA LEU A 77 -20.98 -6.39 3.46
C LEU A 77 -22.05 -6.16 4.55
N THR A 78 -21.63 -5.99 5.80
CA THR A 78 -22.53 -6.11 6.97
C THR A 78 -22.40 -4.98 7.97
N PHE A 79 -21.42 -4.08 7.83
CA PHE A 79 -21.17 -3.02 8.80
C PHE A 79 -21.46 -1.65 8.19
N GLU A 80 -22.14 -0.79 8.93
CA GLU A 80 -22.36 0.62 8.58
C GLU A 80 -21.73 1.51 9.64
N LEU A 81 -21.00 2.53 9.20
CA LEU A 81 -20.34 3.48 10.10
C LEU A 81 -21.40 4.32 10.82
N THR A 82 -21.27 4.46 12.13
CA THR A 82 -22.18 5.29 12.93
C THR A 82 -21.71 6.74 13.06
N GLU A 83 -20.46 7.02 12.68
CA GLU A 83 -19.84 8.33 12.74
C GLU A 83 -18.82 8.53 11.62
N GLN A 84 -18.38 9.78 11.41
CA GLN A 84 -17.35 10.09 10.42
C GLN A 84 -16.07 9.33 10.78
N SER A 85 -15.50 8.64 9.79
CA SER A 85 -14.38 7.73 10.01
C SER A 85 -13.38 7.78 8.86
N CYS A 86 -12.12 7.60 9.19
CA CYS A 86 -11.08 7.26 8.24
C CYS A 86 -11.30 5.83 7.75
N VAL A 87 -11.24 5.58 6.44
CA VAL A 87 -11.44 4.26 5.83
C VAL A 87 -10.29 3.94 4.89
N THR A 88 -9.88 2.67 4.85
CA THR A 88 -8.91 2.15 3.88
C THR A 88 -9.22 0.70 3.54
N THR A 89 -8.92 0.29 2.31
CA THR A 89 -9.04 -1.12 1.90
C THR A 89 -7.68 -1.63 1.44
N LEU A 90 -7.18 -2.65 2.13
CA LEU A 90 -5.88 -3.24 1.81
C LEU A 90 -6.04 -4.38 0.81
N SER A 91 -5.50 -4.16 -0.39
CA SER A 91 -5.26 -5.21 -1.38
C SER A 91 -3.75 -5.41 -1.53
N CYS A 92 -3.29 -6.65 -1.43
CA CYS A 92 -1.86 -6.95 -1.48
C CYS A 92 -1.39 -7.35 -2.89
N PRO A 93 -0.15 -6.98 -3.28
CA PRO A 93 0.45 -7.44 -4.52
C PRO A 93 0.57 -8.96 -4.60
N SER A 94 0.71 -9.48 -5.83
CA SER A 94 0.89 -10.91 -6.08
C SER A 94 2.07 -11.48 -5.28
N GLY A 95 1.88 -12.68 -4.71
CA GLY A 95 2.87 -13.34 -3.84
C GLY A 95 2.81 -12.89 -2.37
N THR A 96 1.91 -11.96 -2.04
CA THR A 96 1.64 -11.55 -0.65
C THR A 96 0.14 -11.59 -0.34
N ILE A 97 -0.18 -11.71 0.94
CA ILE A 97 -1.54 -11.64 1.50
C ILE A 97 -1.59 -10.60 2.62
N ASN A 98 -2.78 -10.06 2.90
CA ASN A 98 -2.94 -9.08 3.98
C ASN A 98 -3.00 -9.76 5.36
N TRP A 99 -2.27 -9.17 6.30
CA TRP A 99 -2.19 -9.55 7.71
C TRP A 99 -2.42 -8.34 8.59
N TYR A 100 -3.05 -8.58 9.74
CA TYR A 100 -3.41 -7.56 10.71
C TYR A 100 -2.90 -7.97 12.09
N ILE A 101 -2.35 -7.02 12.85
CA ILE A 101 -2.22 -7.21 14.30
C ILE A 101 -3.60 -6.97 14.89
N ILE A 102 -4.23 -8.04 15.37
CA ILE A 102 -5.51 -7.99 16.05
C ILE A 102 -5.29 -7.76 17.55
N PHE A 103 -6.25 -7.10 18.20
CA PHE A 103 -6.16 -6.62 19.58
C PHE A 103 -5.05 -5.58 19.78
N VAL A 104 -5.47 -4.33 20.04
CA VAL A 104 -4.57 -3.20 20.28
C VAL A 104 -3.62 -3.52 21.43
N GLY A 105 -2.31 -3.36 21.19
CA GLY A 105 -1.26 -3.59 22.19
C GLY A 105 -0.71 -5.01 22.26
N THR A 106 -1.14 -5.92 21.37
CA THR A 106 -0.59 -7.29 21.26
C THR A 106 0.34 -7.43 20.05
N THR A 107 0.88 -8.64 19.86
CA THR A 107 1.57 -9.07 18.63
C THR A 107 0.82 -10.20 17.94
N GLU A 108 -0.47 -10.39 18.26
CA GLU A 108 -1.29 -11.44 17.65
C GLU A 108 -1.62 -11.04 16.21
N GLU A 109 -1.19 -11.85 15.26
CA GLU A 109 -1.45 -11.62 13.85
C GLU A 109 -2.58 -12.53 13.35
N SER A 110 -3.48 -11.96 12.55
CA SER A 110 -4.51 -12.71 11.80
C SER A 110 -4.44 -12.33 10.33
N PRO A 111 -4.64 -13.28 9.40
CA PRO A 111 -4.91 -12.91 8.02
C PRO A 111 -6.26 -12.16 7.96
N GLY A 112 -6.42 -11.30 6.96
CA GLY A 112 -7.71 -10.67 6.69
C GLY A 112 -8.68 -11.59 5.93
N ASN A 113 -9.61 -10.99 5.21
CA ASN A 113 -10.69 -11.66 4.49
C ASN A 113 -10.21 -12.81 3.62
N ASN A 114 -10.86 -13.98 3.75
CA ASN A 114 -10.53 -15.19 3.00
C ASN A 114 -9.02 -15.52 3.07
N LEU A 115 -8.50 -15.66 4.30
CA LEU A 115 -7.09 -15.94 4.58
C LEU A 115 -6.14 -14.88 3.99
N GLY A 116 -6.58 -13.63 3.97
CA GLY A 116 -5.81 -12.48 3.49
C GLY A 116 -5.69 -12.37 1.97
N VAL A 117 -6.39 -13.22 1.23
CA VAL A 117 -6.38 -13.22 -0.24
C VAL A 117 -7.30 -12.13 -0.80
N LEU A 118 -8.41 -11.85 -0.12
CA LEU A 118 -9.35 -10.82 -0.55
C LEU A 118 -9.03 -9.47 0.09
N PRO A 119 -9.41 -8.36 -0.56
CA PRO A 119 -9.30 -7.04 0.04
C PRO A 119 -10.02 -6.99 1.39
N THR A 120 -9.38 -6.35 2.36
CA THR A 120 -9.91 -6.20 3.72
C THR A 120 -10.00 -4.73 4.07
N THR A 121 -11.19 -4.28 4.46
CA THR A 121 -11.43 -2.88 4.81
C THR A 121 -11.16 -2.67 6.28
N ALA A 122 -10.45 -1.58 6.59
CA ALA A 122 -10.25 -1.08 7.93
C ALA A 122 -10.83 0.33 8.05
N PHE A 123 -11.30 0.66 9.24
CA PHE A 123 -11.92 1.94 9.55
C PHE A 123 -11.51 2.42 10.95
N CYS A 124 -11.50 3.73 11.15
CA CYS A 124 -11.20 4.36 12.42
C CYS A 124 -12.05 5.61 12.61
N ALA A 125 -12.73 5.71 13.75
CA ALA A 125 -13.59 6.84 14.06
C ALA A 125 -12.78 8.12 14.27
N GLU A 126 -13.26 9.23 13.72
CA GLU A 126 -12.68 10.57 13.95
C GLU A 126 -13.25 11.25 15.21
N SER A 127 -14.29 10.67 15.81
CA SER A 127 -14.95 11.21 17.00
C SER A 127 -15.44 10.10 17.93
N GLY A 128 -16.14 10.50 18.99
CA GLY A 128 -16.80 9.55 19.88
C GLY A 128 -15.86 8.82 20.85
N PRO A 129 -16.39 7.83 21.58
CA PRO A 129 -15.62 7.05 22.56
C PRO A 129 -14.51 6.19 21.95
N GLU A 130 -14.63 5.85 20.66
CA GLU A 130 -13.72 4.99 19.90
C GLU A 130 -12.79 5.80 18.98
N ALA A 131 -12.73 7.13 19.16
CA ALA A 131 -11.93 8.02 18.32
C ALA A 131 -10.46 7.59 18.27
N GLY A 132 -9.90 7.44 17.08
CA GLY A 132 -8.51 7.04 16.88
C GLY A 132 -8.23 5.53 16.99
N VAL A 133 -9.26 4.71 17.24
CA VAL A 133 -9.13 3.25 17.28
C VAL A 133 -9.46 2.68 15.90
N TRP A 134 -8.54 1.86 15.37
CA TRP A 134 -8.75 1.16 14.12
C TRP A 134 -9.42 -0.19 14.33
N TYR A 135 -10.32 -0.53 13.41
CA TYR A 135 -10.97 -1.82 13.28
C TYR A 135 -10.75 -2.34 11.86
N ALA A 136 -10.52 -3.65 11.71
CA ALA A 136 -10.51 -4.34 10.42
C ALA A 136 -11.75 -5.24 10.33
N ASP A 137 -12.52 -5.13 9.25
CA ASP A 137 -13.64 -6.02 8.95
C ASP A 137 -13.11 -7.33 8.35
N ILE A 138 -12.92 -8.35 9.20
CA ILE A 138 -12.40 -9.66 8.82
C ILE A 138 -13.54 -10.67 8.89
N ASP A 139 -13.86 -11.26 7.73
CA ASP A 139 -14.92 -12.23 7.51
C ASP A 139 -16.29 -11.78 8.07
N GLY A 140 -16.57 -10.46 7.95
CA GLY A 140 -17.81 -9.82 8.40
C GLY A 140 -17.85 -9.46 9.88
N HIS A 141 -16.70 -9.50 10.57
CA HIS A 141 -16.57 -9.07 11.97
C HIS A 141 -15.51 -7.97 12.12
N PRO A 142 -15.84 -6.85 12.80
CA PRO A 142 -14.86 -5.81 13.10
C PRO A 142 -13.95 -6.23 14.25
N TRP A 143 -12.67 -6.42 13.96
CA TRP A 143 -11.63 -6.70 14.96
C TRP A 143 -10.80 -5.44 15.23
N PRO A 144 -10.57 -5.07 16.49
CA PRO A 144 -9.67 -3.96 16.81
C PRO A 144 -8.27 -4.29 16.27
N THR A 145 -7.64 -3.33 15.60
CA THR A 145 -6.33 -3.50 14.97
C THR A 145 -5.44 -2.30 15.21
N SER A 146 -4.13 -2.52 15.18
CA SER A 146 -3.13 -1.45 15.30
C SER A 146 -2.18 -1.37 14.11
N GLN A 147 -2.21 -2.38 13.22
CA GLN A 147 -1.28 -2.48 12.11
C GLN A 147 -1.83 -3.41 11.04
N MET A 148 -1.59 -3.06 9.77
CA MET A 148 -1.83 -3.92 8.62
C MET A 148 -0.56 -4.06 7.77
N THR A 149 -0.36 -5.23 7.18
CA THR A 149 0.86 -5.57 6.43
C THR A 149 0.54 -6.49 5.25
N CYS A 150 1.26 -6.35 4.13
CA CYS A 150 1.29 -7.39 3.09
C CYS A 150 2.50 -8.30 3.31
N LYS A 151 2.27 -9.57 3.69
CA LYS A 151 3.33 -10.55 3.98
C LYS A 151 3.34 -11.66 2.95
N ASN A 152 4.50 -12.27 2.71
CA ASN A 152 4.60 -13.40 1.81
C ASN A 152 3.75 -14.60 2.28
N THR A 153 3.27 -15.37 1.32
CA THR A 153 2.62 -16.67 1.55
C THR A 153 3.65 -17.77 1.81
#